data_AF-A0A7X2BLN1-F1
#
_entry.id   AF-A0A7X2BLN1-F1
#
_cell.length_a   1.000
_cell.length_b   1.000
_cell.length_c   1.000
_cell.angle_alpha   90.00
_cell.angle_beta   90.00
_cell.angle_gamma   90.00
#
_symmetry.space_group_name_H-M   'P 1'
#
loop_
_entity.id
_entity.type
_entity.pdbx_description
1 polymer ?
#
loop_
_entity_poly.entity_id
_entity_poly.type
_entity_poly.pdbx_seq_one_letter_code
_entity_poly.pdbx_strand_id
1 'polypeptide(L)'
;MTRAYLLLDSHLIPNIYARLFELANITVAHSLYLTTRYAEMASFGPVLVSVEPGSALANTFIEHWQGRAGIWLESDADETLVLEHLRSLIHVRLAGNVTAFFRFYDPCITRLWLADLAEAERDQLMGPVRVIRLPEGVVIQQNNPHQPCARYATTPWLTLSAQTLEHLCQARREHFTQRLVEHGQRYFAPCLQGLDEPGQQAWALGCQRNAARQGYSADDEVMAWASLYAAFGDEFPEGPEHAVYRQVLSQRAVAPEQRLEQLLDALMTQMKPAERAL
;
A
#
# COMPACT_ATOMS: atom_id res chain seq x y z
N MET A 1 -17.61 -2.44 -25.44
CA MET A 1 -17.50 -1.11 -24.81
C MET A 1 -16.50 -1.25 -23.69
N THR A 2 -15.46 -0.40 -23.67
CA THR A 2 -14.45 -0.41 -22.63
C THR A 2 -15.05 0.04 -21.30
N ARG A 3 -14.80 -0.73 -20.24
CA ARG A 3 -15.20 -0.42 -18.86
C ARG A 3 -13.96 -0.07 -18.05
N ALA A 4 -14.10 0.86 -17.12
CA ALA A 4 -13.05 1.22 -16.18
C ALA A 4 -13.36 0.66 -14.78
N TYR A 5 -12.30 0.31 -14.07
CA TYR A 5 -12.35 -0.21 -12.71
C TYR A 5 -11.24 0.42 -11.87
N LEU A 6 -11.49 0.54 -10.57
CA LEU A 6 -10.45 0.77 -9.58
C LEU A 6 -10.18 -0.54 -8.86
N LEU A 7 -8.90 -0.89 -8.73
CA LEU A 7 -8.45 -1.97 -7.87
C LEU A 7 -7.76 -1.35 -6.66
N LEU A 8 -8.44 -1.37 -5.52
CA LEU A 8 -8.14 -0.59 -4.32
C LEU A 8 -7.61 -1.48 -3.20
N ASP A 9 -6.67 -0.97 -2.41
CA ASP A 9 -6.22 -1.61 -1.17
C ASP A 9 -7.04 -1.11 0.02
N SER A 10 -7.90 -1.99 0.55
CA SER A 10 -8.71 -1.65 1.72
C SER A 10 -7.89 -1.41 3.00
N HIS A 11 -6.65 -1.90 3.10
CA HIS A 11 -5.79 -1.61 4.25
C HIS A 11 -5.38 -0.13 4.28
N LEU A 12 -5.17 0.47 3.11
CA LEU A 12 -4.70 1.85 2.98
C LEU A 12 -5.85 2.87 2.87
N ILE A 13 -7.09 2.40 2.74
CA ILE A 13 -8.30 3.22 2.69
C ILE A 13 -9.23 2.82 3.83
N PRO A 14 -9.17 3.54 4.97
CA PRO A 14 -10.02 3.27 6.11
C PRO A 14 -11.51 3.35 5.74
N ASN A 15 -12.28 2.37 6.22
CA ASN A 15 -13.72 2.24 5.98
C ASN A 15 -14.10 2.23 4.50
N ILE A 16 -13.31 1.56 3.65
CA ILE A 16 -13.48 1.59 2.19
C ILE A 16 -14.91 1.32 1.74
N TYR A 17 -15.62 0.33 2.31
CA TYR A 17 -16.97 -0.01 1.87
C TYR A 17 -17.98 1.11 2.14
N ALA A 18 -17.86 1.80 3.28
CA ALA A 18 -18.68 2.98 3.58
C ALA A 18 -18.34 4.13 2.62
N ARG A 19 -17.05 4.39 2.36
CA ARG A 19 -16.62 5.40 1.39
C ARG A 19 -17.10 5.10 -0.03
N LEU A 20 -17.05 3.84 -0.47
CA LEU A 20 -17.53 3.45 -1.80
C LEU A 20 -19.05 3.64 -1.91
N PHE A 21 -19.79 3.31 -0.84
CA PHE A 21 -21.22 3.59 -0.78
C PHE A 21 -21.51 5.10 -0.91
N GLU A 22 -20.79 5.95 -0.18
CA GLU A 22 -20.94 7.41 -0.24
C GLU A 22 -20.57 7.99 -1.62
N LEU A 23 -19.50 7.50 -2.24
CA LEU A 23 -18.94 8.08 -3.47
C LEU A 23 -19.60 7.58 -4.75
N ALA A 24 -20.20 6.38 -4.74
CA ALA A 24 -20.69 5.73 -5.95
C ALA A 24 -22.08 5.09 -5.82
N ASN A 25 -22.66 5.01 -4.62
CA ASN A 25 -24.05 4.66 -4.23
C ASN A 25 -24.70 3.36 -4.78
N ILE A 26 -24.33 2.91 -5.99
CA ILE A 26 -24.92 1.78 -6.74
C ILE A 26 -23.84 0.76 -7.13
N THR A 27 -22.55 1.12 -7.07
CA THR A 27 -21.49 0.18 -7.50
C THR A 27 -21.25 -0.93 -6.49
N VAL A 28 -21.28 -2.17 -6.97
CA VAL A 28 -20.93 -3.34 -6.17
C VAL A 28 -19.41 -3.41 -6.04
N ALA A 29 -18.94 -3.48 -4.79
CA ALA A 29 -17.54 -3.70 -4.48
C ALA A 29 -17.23 -5.20 -4.39
N HIS A 30 -16.22 -5.66 -5.12
CA HIS A 30 -15.82 -7.07 -5.18
C HIS A 30 -14.48 -7.28 -4.51
N SER A 31 -14.48 -7.84 -3.30
CA SER A 31 -13.24 -8.34 -2.70
C SER A 31 -12.66 -9.49 -3.54
N LEU A 32 -11.37 -9.40 -3.89
CA LEU A 32 -10.71 -10.49 -4.63
C LEU A 32 -10.45 -11.72 -3.75
N TYR A 33 -10.54 -11.60 -2.43
CA TYR A 33 -10.39 -12.76 -1.54
C TYR A 33 -11.66 -13.60 -1.42
N LEU A 34 -12.84 -13.03 -1.68
CA LEU A 34 -14.06 -13.82 -1.82
C LEU A 34 -13.93 -14.82 -2.98
N THR A 35 -14.55 -15.99 -2.82
CA THR A 35 -14.44 -17.15 -3.72
C THR A 35 -13.02 -17.70 -3.89
N THR A 36 -12.16 -17.51 -2.89
CA THR A 36 -10.81 -18.08 -2.83
C THR A 36 -10.58 -18.75 -1.47
N ARG A 37 -9.43 -19.39 -1.26
CA ARG A 37 -9.05 -19.92 0.07
C ARG A 37 -8.87 -18.84 1.14
N TYR A 38 -8.84 -17.56 0.74
CA TYR A 38 -8.60 -16.41 1.61
C TYR A 38 -9.91 -15.68 1.99
N ALA A 39 -11.08 -16.29 1.75
CA ALA A 39 -12.38 -15.66 1.95
C ALA A 39 -12.59 -15.13 3.38
N GLU A 40 -12.01 -15.77 4.40
CA GLU A 40 -12.06 -15.29 5.80
C GLU A 40 -11.36 -13.94 5.99
N MET A 41 -10.45 -13.57 5.10
CA MET A 41 -9.74 -12.28 5.10
C MET A 41 -10.46 -11.22 4.28
N ALA A 42 -11.62 -11.49 3.68
CA ALA A 42 -12.25 -10.60 2.69
C ALA A 42 -12.65 -9.21 3.22
N SER A 43 -12.68 -9.02 4.54
CA SER A 43 -12.81 -7.70 5.17
C SER A 43 -11.60 -6.79 4.91
N PHE A 44 -10.46 -7.35 4.54
CA PHE A 44 -9.21 -6.66 4.22
C PHE A 44 -8.62 -7.18 2.90
N GLY A 45 -7.74 -6.40 2.26
CA GLY A 45 -7.11 -6.74 0.98
C GLY A 45 -7.74 -6.05 -0.25
N PRO A 46 -7.46 -6.57 -1.46
CA PRO A 46 -7.81 -5.89 -2.69
C PRO A 46 -9.30 -5.95 -3.02
N VAL A 47 -9.86 -4.79 -3.38
CA VAL A 47 -11.27 -4.60 -3.75
C VAL A 47 -11.35 -4.01 -5.15
N LEU A 48 -12.06 -4.69 -6.04
CA LEU A 48 -12.38 -4.20 -7.37
C LEU A 48 -13.74 -3.48 -7.35
N VAL A 49 -13.81 -2.30 -7.95
CA VAL A 49 -15.06 -1.55 -8.10
C VAL A 49 -15.10 -0.90 -9.48
N SER A 50 -16.22 -0.98 -10.19
CA SER A 50 -16.40 -0.30 -11.47
C SER A 50 -16.41 1.22 -11.25
N VAL A 51 -15.90 1.99 -12.20
CA VAL A 51 -15.82 3.45 -12.06
C VAL A 51 -16.15 4.14 -13.37
N GLU A 52 -16.91 5.23 -13.28
CA GLU A 52 -17.17 6.11 -14.42
C GLU A 52 -16.12 7.24 -14.43
N PRO A 53 -15.45 7.50 -15.57
CA PRO A 53 -14.56 8.65 -15.70
C PRO A 53 -15.26 9.96 -15.33
N GLY A 54 -14.62 10.78 -14.49
CA GLY A 54 -15.16 12.06 -14.02
C GLY A 54 -16.16 11.97 -12.86
N SER A 55 -16.53 10.76 -12.41
CA SER A 55 -17.34 10.57 -11.19
C SER A 55 -16.62 11.04 -9.93
N ALA A 56 -17.38 11.24 -8.84
CA ALA A 56 -16.82 11.58 -7.53
C ALA A 56 -15.79 10.53 -7.05
N LEU A 57 -16.07 9.24 -7.30
CA LEU A 57 -15.15 8.16 -7.00
C LEU A 57 -13.86 8.27 -7.83
N ALA A 58 -13.95 8.54 -9.13
CA ALA A 58 -12.78 8.71 -10.00
C ALA A 58 -11.89 9.87 -9.54
N ASN A 59 -12.49 11.03 -9.23
CA ASN A 59 -11.76 12.21 -8.78
C ASN A 59 -11.09 11.95 -7.42
N THR A 60 -11.82 11.35 -6.48
CA THR A 60 -11.27 10.95 -5.17
C THR A 60 -10.08 10.01 -5.33
N PHE A 61 -10.18 9.04 -6.23
CA PHE A 61 -9.07 8.13 -6.50
C PHE A 61 -7.84 8.89 -7.00
N ILE A 62 -7.99 9.73 -8.04
CA ILE A 62 -6.88 10.50 -8.63
C ILE A 62 -6.23 11.42 -7.58
N GLU A 63 -7.02 12.11 -6.78
CA GLU A 63 -6.54 13.12 -5.83
C GLU A 63 -5.91 12.52 -4.56
N HIS A 64 -6.38 11.35 -4.10
CA HIS A 64 -6.06 10.86 -2.76
C HIS A 64 -5.50 9.45 -2.70
N TRP A 65 -5.78 8.60 -3.69
CA TRP A 65 -5.51 7.15 -3.59
C TRP A 65 -4.54 6.64 -4.66
N GLN A 66 -4.50 7.21 -5.86
CA GLN A 66 -3.74 6.69 -7.00
C GLN A 66 -2.25 6.49 -6.67
N GLY A 67 -1.66 7.37 -5.87
CA GLY A 67 -0.25 7.31 -5.48
C GLY A 67 0.12 6.20 -4.50
N ARG A 68 -0.86 5.57 -3.83
CA ARG A 68 -0.57 4.69 -2.68
C ARG A 68 -1.50 3.51 -2.48
N ALA A 69 -2.75 3.61 -2.91
CA ALA A 69 -3.86 2.79 -2.41
C ALA A 69 -4.65 2.09 -3.52
N GLY A 70 -4.12 2.04 -4.74
CA GLY A 70 -4.71 1.25 -5.81
C GLY A 70 -4.23 1.66 -7.20
N ILE A 71 -4.81 0.99 -8.20
CA ILE A 71 -4.54 1.22 -9.62
C ILE A 71 -5.86 1.34 -10.41
N TRP A 72 -5.79 2.07 -11.52
CA TRP A 72 -6.90 2.18 -12.47
C TRP A 72 -6.73 1.14 -13.58
N LEU A 73 -7.80 0.41 -13.90
CA LEU A 73 -7.82 -0.65 -14.91
C LEU A 73 -8.87 -0.33 -15.97
N GLU A 74 -8.61 -0.64 -17.23
CA GLU A 74 -9.59 -0.62 -18.32
C GLU A 74 -9.62 -1.96 -19.03
N SER A 75 -10.82 -2.44 -19.38
CA SER A 75 -11.00 -3.71 -20.08
C SER A 75 -12.24 -3.68 -20.98
N ASP A 76 -12.16 -4.39 -22.11
CA ASP A 76 -13.30 -4.65 -23.00
C ASP A 76 -14.01 -5.98 -22.68
N ALA A 77 -13.47 -6.76 -21.73
CA ALA A 77 -14.00 -8.06 -21.35
C ALA A 77 -15.17 -7.94 -20.36
N ASP A 78 -15.88 -9.06 -20.17
CA ASP A 78 -16.87 -9.16 -19.11
C ASP A 78 -16.23 -8.97 -17.73
N GLU A 79 -16.93 -8.31 -16.80
CA GLU A 79 -16.45 -8.03 -15.45
C GLU A 79 -16.09 -9.33 -14.71
N THR A 80 -16.83 -10.41 -14.95
CA THR A 80 -16.55 -11.73 -14.36
C THR A 80 -15.18 -12.24 -14.78
N LEU A 81 -14.80 -12.09 -16.05
CA LEU A 81 -13.49 -12.50 -16.54
C LEU A 81 -12.37 -11.65 -15.95
N VAL A 82 -12.57 -10.33 -15.87
CA VAL A 82 -11.63 -9.43 -15.20
C VAL A 82 -11.44 -9.86 -13.74
N LEU A 83 -12.53 -10.09 -13.02
CA LEU A 83 -12.51 -10.50 -11.62
C LEU A 83 -11.81 -11.86 -11.42
N GLU A 84 -12.12 -12.87 -12.23
CA GLU A 84 -11.45 -14.18 -12.20
C GLU A 84 -9.94 -14.06 -12.43
N HIS A 85 -9.53 -13.23 -13.39
CA HIS A 85 -8.12 -13.02 -13.68
C HIS A 85 -7.39 -12.31 -12.54
N LEU A 86 -7.93 -11.21 -12.03
CA LEU A 86 -7.33 -10.48 -10.92
C LEU A 86 -7.25 -11.35 -9.65
N ARG A 87 -8.26 -12.19 -9.40
CA ARG A 87 -8.21 -13.20 -8.33
C ARG A 87 -7.08 -14.20 -8.51
N SER A 88 -6.76 -14.57 -9.74
CA SER A 88 -5.66 -15.51 -10.02
C SER A 88 -4.27 -14.94 -9.66
N LEU A 89 -4.15 -13.61 -9.55
CA LEU A 89 -2.89 -12.90 -9.30
C LEU A 89 -2.65 -12.59 -7.82
N ILE A 90 -3.62 -12.84 -6.93
CA ILE A 90 -3.51 -12.46 -5.50
C ILE A 90 -2.36 -13.14 -4.75
N HIS A 91 -1.83 -14.23 -5.31
CA HIS A 91 -0.73 -14.99 -4.75
C HIS A 91 0.22 -15.49 -5.84
N VAL A 92 1.48 -15.67 -5.46
CA VAL A 92 2.56 -16.09 -6.35
C VAL A 92 3.35 -17.24 -5.74
N ARG A 93 3.93 -18.06 -6.60
CA ARG A 93 4.93 -19.05 -6.22
C ARG A 93 6.31 -18.39 -6.20
N LEU A 94 7.06 -18.64 -5.14
CA LEU A 94 8.46 -18.26 -4.99
C LEU A 94 9.37 -19.49 -5.07
N ALA A 95 10.68 -19.26 -5.05
CA ALA A 95 11.67 -20.33 -4.92
C ALA A 95 11.35 -21.25 -3.73
N GLY A 96 11.60 -22.55 -3.88
CA GLY A 96 11.28 -23.55 -2.86
C GLY A 96 9.79 -23.88 -2.69
N ASN A 97 8.95 -23.55 -3.68
CA ASN A 97 7.49 -23.76 -3.66
C ASN A 97 6.75 -23.02 -2.52
N VAL A 98 7.35 -21.95 -2.01
CA VAL A 98 6.68 -21.06 -1.04
C VAL A 98 5.61 -20.25 -1.79
N THR A 99 4.42 -20.15 -1.19
CA THR A 99 3.36 -19.27 -1.70
C THR A 99 3.34 -17.98 -0.88
N ALA A 100 3.33 -16.84 -1.56
CA ALA A 100 3.23 -15.52 -0.93
C ALA A 100 2.07 -14.73 -1.54
N PHE A 101 1.49 -13.81 -0.76
CA PHE A 101 0.57 -12.82 -1.31
C PHE A 101 1.30 -11.86 -2.23
N PHE A 102 0.66 -11.51 -3.34
CA PHE A 102 1.22 -10.58 -4.30
C PHE A 102 0.36 -9.33 -4.40
N ARG A 103 0.91 -8.21 -3.93
CA ARG A 103 0.27 -6.90 -3.94
C ARG A 103 0.40 -6.25 -5.31
N PHE A 104 -0.03 -6.94 -6.37
CA PHE A 104 0.07 -6.45 -7.75
C PHE A 104 -0.78 -5.20 -8.02
N TYR A 105 -1.66 -4.84 -7.08
CA TYR A 105 -2.50 -3.66 -7.05
C TYR A 105 -1.86 -2.45 -6.34
N ASP A 106 -0.65 -2.61 -5.83
CA ASP A 106 0.17 -1.50 -5.35
C ASP A 106 0.81 -0.80 -6.56
N PRO A 107 0.62 0.52 -6.76
CA PRO A 107 1.07 1.21 -7.96
C PRO A 107 2.59 1.14 -8.18
N CYS A 108 3.38 1.08 -7.10
CA CYS A 108 4.83 0.92 -7.18
C CYS A 108 5.18 -0.48 -7.68
N ILE A 109 4.56 -1.52 -7.10
CA ILE A 109 4.76 -2.91 -7.52
C ILE A 109 4.31 -3.13 -8.95
N THR A 110 3.13 -2.63 -9.36
CA THR A 110 2.63 -2.79 -10.73
C THR A 110 3.59 -2.19 -11.76
N ARG A 111 4.12 -0.98 -11.48
CA ARG A 111 5.10 -0.33 -12.35
C ARG A 111 6.34 -1.20 -12.51
N LEU A 112 6.96 -1.59 -11.40
CA LEU A 112 8.21 -2.37 -11.40
C LEU A 112 8.04 -3.78 -11.95
N TRP A 113 6.84 -4.34 -11.85
CA TRP A 113 6.54 -5.68 -12.33
C TRP A 113 6.27 -5.72 -13.83
N LEU A 114 5.49 -4.77 -14.36
CA LEU A 114 4.95 -4.87 -15.73
C LEU A 114 5.59 -3.90 -16.74
N ALA A 115 6.10 -2.74 -16.31
CA ALA A 115 6.45 -1.67 -17.25
C ALA A 115 7.61 -2.05 -18.19
N ASP A 116 8.60 -2.77 -17.67
CA ASP A 116 9.83 -3.11 -18.42
C ASP A 116 9.79 -4.52 -19.03
N LEU A 117 8.66 -5.23 -18.90
CA LEU A 117 8.51 -6.56 -19.50
C LEU A 117 8.35 -6.46 -21.02
N ALA A 118 8.87 -7.48 -21.71
CA ALA A 118 8.62 -7.68 -23.12
C ALA A 118 7.12 -7.76 -23.40
N GLU A 119 6.68 -7.20 -24.52
CA GLU A 119 5.25 -7.00 -24.80
C GLU A 119 4.42 -8.28 -24.71
N ALA A 120 4.94 -9.39 -25.26
CA ALA A 120 4.22 -10.67 -25.22
C ALA A 120 4.04 -11.21 -23.78
N GLU A 121 5.05 -11.06 -22.93
CA GLU A 121 5.00 -11.47 -21.53
C GLU A 121 4.06 -10.56 -20.74
N ARG A 122 4.20 -9.25 -20.91
CA ARG A 122 3.33 -8.25 -20.27
C ARG A 122 1.87 -8.49 -20.64
N ASP A 123 1.57 -8.68 -21.92
CA ASP A 123 0.21 -8.88 -22.40
C ASP A 123 -0.41 -10.13 -21.75
N GLN A 124 0.33 -11.24 -21.71
CA GLN A 124 -0.12 -12.49 -21.08
C GLN A 124 -0.43 -12.29 -19.58
N LEU A 125 0.39 -11.53 -18.87
CA LEU A 125 0.20 -11.23 -17.44
C LEU A 125 -0.97 -10.28 -17.18
N MET A 126 -1.29 -9.39 -18.12
CA MET A 126 -2.44 -8.48 -18.04
C MET A 126 -3.77 -9.20 -18.33
N GLY A 127 -3.76 -10.33 -19.05
CA GLY A 127 -4.94 -11.14 -19.33
C GLY A 127 -6.05 -10.30 -20.00
N PRO A 128 -7.26 -10.20 -19.42
CA PRO A 128 -8.34 -9.39 -20.00
C PRO A 128 -8.17 -7.87 -19.80
N VAL A 129 -7.19 -7.40 -19.02
CA VAL A 129 -6.95 -5.97 -18.78
C VAL A 129 -6.25 -5.37 -19.99
N ARG A 130 -6.80 -4.29 -20.54
CA ARG A 130 -6.27 -3.58 -21.72
C ARG A 130 -5.34 -2.44 -21.33
N VAL A 131 -5.67 -1.71 -20.26
CA VAL A 131 -4.90 -0.55 -19.80
C VAL A 131 -4.80 -0.57 -18.29
N ILE A 132 -3.63 -0.25 -17.76
CA ILE A 132 -3.41 0.10 -16.36
C ILE A 132 -2.86 1.52 -16.31
N ARG A 133 -3.49 2.39 -15.52
CA ARG A 133 -2.98 3.75 -15.28
C ARG A 133 -2.44 3.85 -13.86
N LEU A 134 -1.25 4.41 -13.78
CA LEU A 134 -0.47 4.60 -12.57
C LEU A 134 -0.24 6.11 -12.34
N PRO A 135 0.29 6.50 -11.17
CA PRO A 135 0.70 7.88 -10.92
C PRO A 135 1.64 8.46 -11.99
N GLU A 136 1.80 9.78 -11.99
CA GLU A 136 2.73 10.50 -12.87
C GLU A 136 2.45 10.32 -14.37
N GLY A 137 1.23 9.90 -14.72
CA GLY A 137 0.82 9.67 -16.11
C GLY A 137 1.38 8.40 -16.73
N VAL A 138 1.97 7.49 -15.94
CA VAL A 138 2.44 6.19 -16.44
C VAL A 138 1.25 5.34 -16.87
N VAL A 139 1.28 4.87 -18.11
CA VAL A 139 0.26 4.01 -18.70
C VAL A 139 0.90 2.73 -19.20
N ILE A 140 0.38 1.59 -18.75
CA ILE A 140 0.77 0.27 -19.21
C ILE A 140 -0.35 -0.24 -20.08
N GLN A 141 -0.06 -0.47 -21.36
CA GLN A 141 -1.05 -0.87 -22.35
C GLN A 141 -0.73 -2.25 -22.93
N GLN A 142 -1.79 -3.05 -23.06
CA GLN A 142 -1.73 -4.35 -23.70
C GLN A 142 -1.78 -4.17 -25.22
N ASN A 143 -0.82 -4.76 -25.93
CA ASN A 143 -0.73 -4.65 -27.38
C ASN A 143 -1.62 -5.67 -28.09
N ASN A 144 -1.66 -6.90 -27.57
CA ASN A 144 -2.40 -8.01 -28.16
C ASN A 144 -3.62 -8.37 -27.28
N PRO A 145 -4.88 -8.16 -27.75
CA PRO A 145 -6.09 -8.36 -26.94
C PRO A 145 -6.48 -9.81 -26.70
N HIS A 146 -6.01 -10.75 -27.51
CA HIS A 146 -6.37 -12.16 -27.40
C HIS A 146 -5.48 -12.89 -26.39
N GLN A 147 -5.58 -12.50 -25.13
CA GLN A 147 -4.81 -13.11 -24.05
C GLN A 147 -5.66 -14.10 -23.25
N PRO A 148 -5.06 -15.20 -22.76
CA PRO A 148 -5.76 -16.13 -21.90
C PRO A 148 -6.17 -15.45 -20.59
N CYS A 149 -7.40 -15.68 -20.17
CA CYS A 149 -7.86 -15.34 -18.83
C CYS A 149 -7.46 -16.44 -17.85
N ALA A 150 -6.47 -16.17 -17.00
CA ALA A 150 -6.19 -17.06 -15.87
C ALA A 150 -7.38 -17.07 -14.87
N ARG A 151 -7.52 -18.16 -14.13
CA ARG A 151 -8.52 -18.33 -13.07
C ARG A 151 -7.84 -18.64 -11.76
N TYR A 152 -8.47 -18.25 -10.67
CA TYR A 152 -7.98 -18.60 -9.34
C TYR A 152 -7.87 -20.11 -9.16
N ALA A 153 -6.76 -20.55 -8.60
CA ALA A 153 -6.52 -21.90 -8.14
C ALA A 153 -5.77 -21.85 -6.79
N THR A 154 -5.86 -22.90 -5.98
CA THR A 154 -5.11 -22.95 -4.71
C THR A 154 -3.60 -22.93 -4.90
N THR A 155 -3.14 -23.43 -6.04
CA THR A 155 -1.74 -23.38 -6.47
C THR A 155 -1.58 -22.17 -7.41
N PRO A 156 -0.74 -21.18 -7.06
CA PRO A 156 -0.52 -20.01 -7.89
C PRO A 156 0.13 -20.41 -9.23
N TRP A 157 -0.36 -19.83 -10.32
CA TRP A 157 0.20 -20.03 -11.66
C TRP A 157 1.40 -19.10 -11.91
N LEU A 158 1.34 -17.87 -11.39
CA LEU A 158 2.41 -16.90 -11.50
C LEU A 158 3.57 -17.28 -10.58
N THR A 159 4.78 -17.31 -11.13
CA THR A 159 6.02 -17.60 -10.40
C THR A 159 6.94 -16.40 -10.50
N LEU A 160 7.43 -15.91 -9.36
CA LEU A 160 8.46 -14.88 -9.33
C LEU A 160 9.82 -15.52 -9.09
N SER A 161 10.78 -15.18 -9.93
CA SER A 161 12.18 -15.58 -9.72
C SER A 161 12.74 -14.88 -8.46
N ALA A 162 13.78 -15.44 -7.85
CA ALA A 162 14.46 -14.80 -6.72
C ALA A 162 14.98 -13.40 -7.11
N GLN A 163 15.50 -13.23 -8.32
CA GLN A 163 15.99 -11.95 -8.84
C GLN A 163 14.85 -10.94 -8.99
N THR A 164 13.71 -11.36 -9.55
CA THR A 164 12.52 -10.50 -9.70
C THR A 164 12.00 -10.08 -8.33
N LEU A 165 11.90 -11.01 -7.38
CA LEU A 165 11.46 -10.71 -6.02
C LEU A 165 12.40 -9.72 -5.33
N GLU A 166 13.70 -9.93 -5.42
CA GLU A 166 14.71 -9.03 -4.83
C GLU A 166 14.63 -7.62 -5.42
N HIS A 167 14.50 -7.51 -6.74
CA HIS A 167 14.32 -6.23 -7.43
C HIS A 167 13.06 -5.49 -6.95
N LEU A 168 11.90 -6.18 -6.92
CA LEU A 168 10.65 -5.61 -6.42
C LEU A 168 10.75 -5.16 -4.95
N CYS A 169 11.37 -5.97 -4.10
CA CYS A 169 11.55 -5.66 -2.69
C CYS A 169 12.53 -4.51 -2.46
N GLN A 170 13.61 -4.41 -3.25
CA GLN A 170 14.57 -3.30 -3.15
C GLN A 170 13.92 -1.98 -3.56
N ALA A 171 13.33 -1.92 -4.75
CA ALA A 171 12.73 -0.70 -5.26
C ALA A 171 11.52 -0.24 -4.41
N ARG A 172 10.74 -1.17 -3.86
CA ARG A 172 9.67 -0.82 -2.89
C ARG A 172 10.24 -0.16 -1.62
N ARG A 173 11.34 -0.68 -1.07
CA ARG A 173 11.98 -0.11 0.13
C ARG A 173 12.53 1.30 -0.12
N GLU A 174 13.14 1.51 -1.28
CA GLU A 174 13.63 2.83 -1.71
C GLU A 174 12.47 3.83 -1.84
N HIS A 175 11.39 3.43 -2.53
CA HIS A 175 10.20 4.26 -2.68
C HIS A 175 9.54 4.59 -1.33
N PHE A 176 9.46 3.61 -0.41
CA PHE A 176 8.94 3.86 0.93
C PHE A 176 9.82 4.83 1.72
N THR A 177 11.14 4.68 1.64
CA THR A 177 12.10 5.59 2.29
C THR A 177 11.94 7.01 1.78
N GLN A 178 11.80 7.19 0.47
CA GLN A 178 11.55 8.50 -0.15
C GLN A 178 10.25 9.12 0.35
N ARG A 179 9.15 8.35 0.39
CA ARG A 179 7.87 8.82 0.94
C ARG A 179 7.98 9.25 2.40
N LEU A 180 8.79 8.55 3.19
CA LEU A 180 8.98 8.88 4.59
C LEU A 180 9.78 10.19 4.75
N VAL A 181 10.75 10.45 3.87
CA VAL A 181 11.41 11.76 3.77
C VAL A 181 10.41 12.85 3.44
N GLU A 182 9.59 12.68 2.41
CA GLU A 182 8.57 13.66 2.01
C GLU A 182 7.56 13.93 3.13
N HIS A 183 7.14 12.88 3.85
CA HIS A 183 6.29 13.00 5.02
C HIS A 183 6.98 13.81 6.12
N GLY A 184 8.25 13.53 6.39
CA GLY A 184 9.11 14.29 7.30
C GLY A 184 9.21 15.77 6.92
N GLN A 185 9.52 16.07 5.66
CA GLN A 185 9.61 17.45 5.16
C GLN A 185 8.29 18.20 5.30
N ARG A 186 7.15 17.53 5.07
CA ARG A 186 5.83 18.15 5.10
C ARG A 186 5.32 18.43 6.53
N TYR A 187 5.52 17.48 7.45
CA TYR A 187 4.90 17.54 8.78
C TYR A 187 5.90 17.79 9.91
N PHE A 188 7.18 17.49 9.70
CA PHE A 188 8.26 17.57 10.69
C PHE A 188 9.48 18.32 10.14
N ALA A 189 9.23 19.39 9.36
CA ALA A 189 10.27 20.17 8.67
C ALA A 189 11.48 20.57 9.54
N PRO A 190 11.33 20.96 10.83
CA PRO A 190 12.47 21.29 11.68
C PRO A 190 13.47 20.14 11.85
N CYS A 191 13.04 18.88 11.81
CA CYS A 191 13.90 17.71 11.97
C CYS A 191 14.78 17.43 10.74
N LEU A 192 14.38 17.93 9.56
CA LEU A 192 15.09 17.74 8.30
C LEU A 192 15.77 19.02 7.80
N GLN A 193 15.56 20.15 8.48
CA GLN A 193 16.11 21.44 8.08
C GLN A 193 17.65 21.41 8.13
N GLY A 194 18.28 21.76 7.00
CA GLY A 194 19.73 21.81 6.87
C GLY A 194 20.40 20.45 6.59
N LEU A 195 19.63 19.36 6.52
CA LEU A 195 20.14 18.07 6.05
C LEU A 195 20.19 18.04 4.51
N ASP A 196 21.29 17.52 3.98
CA ASP A 196 21.42 17.14 2.57
C ASP A 196 20.63 15.86 2.25
N GLU A 197 20.55 15.48 0.97
CA GLU A 197 19.80 14.28 0.56
C GLU A 197 20.24 13.00 1.32
N PRO A 198 21.55 12.70 1.49
CA PRO A 198 21.98 11.57 2.32
C PRO A 198 21.53 11.68 3.78
N GLY A 199 21.58 12.87 4.38
CA GLY A 199 21.11 13.09 5.75
C GLY A 199 19.60 12.86 5.92
N GLN A 200 18.80 13.29 4.94
CA GLN A 200 17.36 13.06 4.93
C GLN A 200 17.03 11.57 4.78
N GLN A 201 17.73 10.86 3.90
CA GLN A 201 17.60 9.41 3.78
C GLN A 201 18.00 8.69 5.06
N ALA A 202 19.09 9.12 5.71
CA ALA A 202 19.54 8.56 6.98
C ALA A 202 18.49 8.77 8.10
N TRP A 203 17.82 9.92 8.13
CA TRP A 203 16.71 10.18 9.05
C TRP A 203 15.57 9.18 8.85
N ALA A 204 15.13 8.98 7.60
CA ALA A 204 14.04 8.04 7.27
C ALA A 204 14.42 6.58 7.59
N LEU A 205 15.65 6.16 7.30
CA LEU A 205 16.15 4.83 7.67
C LEU A 205 16.26 4.65 9.18
N GLY A 206 16.65 5.70 9.90
CA GLY A 206 16.66 5.73 11.36
C GLY A 206 15.25 5.53 11.95
N CYS A 207 14.26 6.25 11.42
CA CYS A 207 12.85 6.09 11.80
C CYS A 207 12.37 4.65 11.59
N GLN A 208 12.62 4.08 10.41
CA GLN A 208 12.28 2.68 10.10
C GLN A 208 12.94 1.70 11.08
N ARG A 209 14.24 1.87 11.34
CA ARG A 209 14.98 1.01 12.28
C ARG A 209 14.45 1.15 13.71
N ASN A 210 14.11 2.36 14.13
CA ASN A 210 13.56 2.62 15.45
C ASN A 210 12.18 1.94 15.64
N ALA A 211 11.27 2.11 14.68
CA ALA A 211 9.97 1.44 14.67
C ALA A 211 10.12 -0.09 14.69
N ALA A 212 11.02 -0.63 13.87
CA ALA A 212 11.27 -2.08 13.78
C ALA A 212 11.79 -2.68 15.09
N ARG A 213 12.64 -1.95 15.84
CA ARG A 213 13.08 -2.37 17.19
C ARG A 213 11.91 -2.56 18.16
N GLN A 214 10.80 -1.85 17.95
CA GLN A 214 9.58 -1.95 18.76
C GLN A 214 8.54 -2.93 18.20
N GLY A 215 8.82 -3.53 17.03
CA GLY A 215 7.97 -4.51 16.37
C GLY A 215 6.98 -3.93 15.36
N TYR A 216 7.18 -2.69 14.91
CA TYR A 216 6.37 -2.05 13.86
C TYR A 216 7.14 -2.03 12.55
N SER A 217 6.49 -2.47 11.46
CA SER A 217 7.15 -2.55 10.16
C SER A 217 6.21 -2.33 8.97
N ALA A 218 4.89 -2.25 9.19
CA ALA A 218 3.97 -1.89 8.13
C ALA A 218 4.13 -0.41 7.75
N ASP A 219 3.94 -0.09 6.47
CA ASP A 219 4.16 1.25 5.92
C ASP A 219 3.37 2.33 6.68
N ASP A 220 2.12 2.06 7.03
CA ASP A 220 1.23 2.96 7.77
C ASP A 220 1.62 3.10 9.25
N GLU A 221 1.99 1.98 9.90
CA GLU A 221 2.53 2.01 11.26
C GLU A 221 3.79 2.88 11.35
N VAL A 222 4.72 2.70 10.40
CA VAL A 222 5.99 3.46 10.38
C VAL A 222 5.74 4.93 10.02
N MET A 223 4.79 5.22 9.13
CA MET A 223 4.39 6.61 8.82
C MET A 223 3.80 7.30 10.06
N ALA A 224 2.97 6.60 10.84
CA ALA A 224 2.46 7.13 12.10
C ALA A 224 3.57 7.26 13.17
N TRP A 225 4.47 6.27 13.25
CA TRP A 225 5.63 6.28 14.14
C TRP A 225 6.58 7.45 13.89
N ALA A 226 6.61 7.98 12.66
CA ALA A 226 7.44 9.13 12.30
C ALA A 226 7.23 10.34 13.23
N SER A 227 6.03 10.51 13.79
CA SER A 227 5.75 11.56 14.79
C SER A 227 6.53 11.38 16.10
N LEU A 228 6.60 10.15 16.62
CA LEU A 228 7.39 9.80 17.82
C LEU A 228 8.89 9.97 17.54
N TYR A 229 9.34 9.51 16.38
CA TYR A 229 10.74 9.63 15.98
C TYR A 229 11.16 11.09 15.73
N ALA A 230 10.27 11.91 15.18
CA ALA A 230 10.50 13.35 15.03
C ALA A 230 10.61 14.06 16.39
N ALA A 231 9.78 13.67 17.36
CA ALA A 231 9.77 14.27 18.70
C ALA A 231 10.99 13.88 19.54
N PHE A 232 11.45 12.62 19.45
CA PHE A 232 12.38 12.04 20.41
C PHE A 232 13.67 11.46 19.80
N GLY A 233 13.76 11.36 18.48
CA GLY A 233 14.92 10.82 17.77
C GLY A 233 15.17 9.33 18.01
N ASP A 234 16.40 8.89 17.70
CA ASP A 234 16.78 7.46 17.71
C ASP A 234 16.89 6.85 19.11
N GLU A 235 16.95 7.68 20.15
CA GLU A 235 16.98 7.27 21.55
C GLU A 235 15.61 6.86 22.09
N PHE A 236 14.51 7.14 21.39
CA PHE A 236 13.19 6.68 21.79
C PHE A 236 13.11 5.14 21.79
N PRO A 237 12.50 4.49 22.82
CA PRO A 237 11.83 5.04 24.00
C PRO A 237 12.70 5.04 25.28
N GLU A 238 14.03 5.08 25.18
CA GLU A 238 14.95 4.90 26.31
C GLU A 238 15.25 6.18 27.11
N GLY A 239 14.83 7.35 26.61
CA GLY A 239 14.97 8.62 27.32
C GLY A 239 14.33 8.69 28.72
N PRO A 240 14.82 9.58 29.61
CA PRO A 240 14.38 9.65 31.01
C PRO A 240 12.89 9.97 31.16
N GLU A 241 12.32 10.79 30.27
CA GLU A 241 10.90 11.19 30.30
C GLU A 241 9.97 10.18 29.62
N HIS A 242 10.50 9.08 29.06
CA HIS A 242 9.71 8.17 28.22
C HIS A 242 9.03 7.01 28.97
N ALA A 243 8.91 7.11 30.30
CA ALA A 243 8.35 6.02 31.13
C ALA A 243 6.93 5.61 30.69
N VAL A 244 6.09 6.58 30.34
CA VAL A 244 4.71 6.34 29.84
C VAL A 244 4.73 5.55 28.53
N TYR A 245 5.61 5.90 27.59
CA TYR A 245 5.72 5.20 26.31
C TYR A 245 6.25 3.76 26.48
N ARG A 246 7.26 3.56 27.35
CA ARG A 246 7.77 2.21 27.67
C ARG A 246 6.69 1.33 28.29
N GLN A 247 5.84 1.90 29.15
CA GLN A 247 4.70 1.18 29.72
C GLN A 247 3.74 0.69 28.62
N VAL A 248 3.34 1.56 27.69
CA VAL A 248 2.46 1.17 26.56
C VAL A 248 3.14 0.10 25.68
N LEU A 249 4.41 0.27 25.34
CA LEU A 249 5.16 -0.68 24.51
C LEU A 249 5.29 -2.07 25.15
N SER A 250 5.34 -2.15 26.48
CA SER A 250 5.42 -3.40 27.23
C SER A 250 4.13 -4.24 27.21
N GLN A 251 2.98 -3.66 26.83
CA GLN A 251 1.68 -4.32 26.84
C GLN A 251 1.49 -5.28 25.65
N ARG A 252 2.30 -6.34 25.55
CA ARG A 252 2.29 -7.28 24.41
C ARG A 252 0.96 -7.98 24.15
N ALA A 253 0.04 -7.99 25.12
CA ALA A 253 -1.31 -8.52 24.96
C ALA A 253 -2.26 -7.61 24.16
N VAL A 254 -1.92 -6.32 24.02
CA VAL A 254 -2.68 -5.33 23.24
C VAL A 254 -2.21 -5.36 21.79
N ALA A 255 -3.15 -5.28 20.84
CA ALA A 255 -2.83 -5.28 19.42
C ALA A 255 -1.85 -4.15 19.06
N PRO A 256 -0.91 -4.36 18.10
CA PRO A 256 0.05 -3.33 17.68
C PRO A 256 -0.60 -1.99 17.34
N GLU A 257 -1.67 -2.00 16.55
CA GLU A 257 -2.41 -0.80 16.14
C GLU A 257 -2.91 0.01 17.35
N GLN A 258 -3.57 -0.64 18.31
CA GLN A 258 -4.07 0.00 19.53
C GLN A 258 -2.95 0.55 20.42
N ARG A 259 -1.81 -0.15 20.49
CA ARG A 259 -0.63 0.37 21.20
C ARG A 259 -0.09 1.62 20.52
N LEU A 260 -0.03 1.63 19.18
CA LEU A 260 0.42 2.78 18.42
C LEU A 260 -0.49 3.99 18.64
N GLU A 261 -1.82 3.81 18.59
CA GLU A 261 -2.78 4.87 18.91
C GLU A 261 -2.55 5.46 20.30
N GLN A 262 -2.36 4.62 21.33
CA GLN A 262 -2.08 5.08 22.69
C GLN A 262 -0.76 5.89 22.79
N LEU A 263 0.27 5.50 22.04
CA LEU A 263 1.54 6.25 21.99
C LEU A 263 1.32 7.63 21.37
N LEU A 264 0.54 7.72 20.30
CA LEU A 264 0.22 8.98 19.61
C LEU A 264 -0.64 9.88 20.50
N ASP A 265 -1.61 9.33 21.22
CA ASP A 265 -2.43 10.06 22.19
C ASP A 265 -1.59 10.63 23.35
N ALA A 266 -0.64 9.83 23.85
CA ALA A 266 0.30 10.27 24.87
C ALA A 266 1.18 11.41 24.37
N LEU A 267 1.71 11.30 23.13
CA LEU A 267 2.48 12.36 22.47
C LEU A 267 1.67 13.65 22.34
N MET A 268 0.45 13.57 21.81
CA MET A 268 -0.44 14.73 21.68
C MET A 268 -0.73 15.39 23.04
N THR A 269 -0.87 14.60 24.10
CA THR A 269 -1.10 15.11 25.45
C THR A 269 0.14 15.81 26.01
N GLN A 270 1.33 15.30 25.73
CA GLN A 270 2.61 15.89 26.16
C GLN A 270 2.95 17.18 25.39
N MET A 271 2.45 17.36 24.16
CA MET A 271 2.69 18.57 23.36
C MET A 271 1.74 19.74 23.69
N LYS A 272 0.53 19.47 24.19
CA LYS A 272 -0.48 20.48 24.58
C LYS A 272 -0.06 21.49 25.68
N PRO A 273 0.87 21.23 26.62
CA PRO A 273 1.27 22.22 27.63
C PRO A 273 2.18 23.33 27.09
N ALA A 274 2.78 23.19 25.90
CA ALA A 274 3.73 24.17 25.35
C ALA A 274 3.05 25.42 24.76
N GLU A 275 1.74 25.37 24.45
CA GLU A 275 0.99 26.50 23.86
C GLU A 275 0.38 27.48 24.89
N ARG A 276 0.56 27.24 26.20
CA ARG A 276 0.07 28.15 27.27
C ARG A 276 1.13 29.07 27.86
N ALA A 277 2.34 29.08 27.29
CA ALA A 277 3.46 29.89 27.78
C ALA A 277 4.03 30.88 26.74
N LEU A 278 3.16 31.41 25.87
CA LEU A 278 3.42 32.59 25.03
C LEU A 278 2.27 33.59 25.17
#